data_AF-A0A7C3GUK6-F1
#
_entry.id   AF-A0A7C3GUK6-F1
#
_cell.length_a   1.000
_cell.length_b   1.000
_cell.length_c   1.000
_cell.angle_alpha   90.00
_cell.angle_beta   90.00
_cell.angle_gamma   90.00
#
_symmetry.space_group_name_H-M   'P 1'
#
loop_
_entity.id
_entity.type
_entity.pdbx_description
1 polymer ?
#
loop_
_entity_poly.entity_id
_entity_poly.type
_entity_poly.pdbx_seq_one_letter_code
_entity_poly.pdbx_strand_id
1 'polypeptide(L)'
;MEKLIKPFLLIGFLFIAFTAFAQGSKKAPSTSVFQLEAAAEAAIKNEATIKKQYDKLVKKAKKAESKMKKAERKAKQFSSKSGKEASKGSKIRETGLDAGDAEKLEKADKALAKGNKLEAKAKKASDKAAKAKKRAMKAAKEMKKMEVTWLAAKKVKEEAMAALKAAKG
;
A
#
# COMPACT_ATOMS: atom_id res chain seq x y z
N MET A 1 -6.94 12.64 8.92
CA MET A 1 -6.98 12.62 7.43
C MET A 1 -8.41 12.59 6.90
N GLU A 2 -9.33 11.81 7.49
CA GLU A 2 -10.72 11.68 7.01
C GLU A 2 -11.60 12.93 7.19
N LYS A 3 -11.19 13.87 8.05
CA LYS A 3 -11.93 15.11 8.37
C LYS A 3 -11.78 16.23 7.33
N LEU A 4 -10.78 16.17 6.44
CA LEU A 4 -10.50 17.22 5.45
C LEU A 4 -11.05 16.91 4.05
N ILE A 5 -11.22 15.63 3.70
CA ILE A 5 -11.69 15.23 2.37
C ILE A 5 -13.21 15.35 2.25
N LYS A 6 -13.94 15.07 3.34
CA LYS A 6 -15.40 15.22 3.40
C LYS A 6 -15.88 16.65 3.08
N PRO A 7 -15.35 17.72 3.70
CA PRO A 7 -15.79 19.07 3.36
C PRO A 7 -15.41 19.49 1.94
N PHE A 8 -14.25 19.08 1.41
CA PHE A 8 -13.83 19.41 0.04
C PHE A 8 -14.71 18.75 -1.04
N LEU A 9 -15.10 17.48 -0.84
CA LEU A 9 -16.06 16.81 -1.71
C LEU A 9 -17.46 17.43 -1.58
N LEU A 10 -17.86 17.83 -0.37
CA LEU A 10 -19.14 18.51 -0.15
C LEU A 10 -19.21 19.85 -0.88
N ILE A 11 -18.13 20.64 -0.83
CA ILE A 11 -18.02 21.92 -1.54
C ILE A 11 -18.08 21.71 -3.04
N GLY A 12 -17.35 20.71 -3.58
CA GLY A 12 -17.41 20.37 -5.00
C GLY A 12 -18.81 19.93 -5.45
N PHE A 13 -19.49 19.12 -4.63
CA PHE A 13 -20.85 18.65 -4.93
C PHE A 13 -21.89 19.78 -4.84
N LEU A 14 -21.80 20.64 -3.82
CA LEU A 14 -22.65 21.82 -3.67
C LEU A 14 -22.46 22.80 -4.84
N PHE A 15 -21.22 22.94 -5.33
CA PHE A 15 -20.91 23.80 -6.46
C PHE A 15 -21.48 23.25 -7.77
N ILE A 16 -21.34 21.95 -8.03
CA ILE A 16 -21.93 21.29 -9.21
C ILE A 16 -23.47 21.37 -9.18
N ALA A 17 -24.08 21.16 -8.01
CA ALA A 17 -25.51 21.31 -7.83
C ALA A 17 -25.98 22.75 -8.08
N PHE A 18 -25.20 23.75 -7.64
CA PHE A 18 -25.46 25.16 -7.90
C PHE A 18 -25.36 25.52 -9.39
N THR A 19 -24.33 25.02 -10.10
CA THR A 19 -24.19 25.26 -11.54
C THR A 19 -25.27 24.57 -12.37
N ALA A 20 -25.70 23.37 -11.96
CA ALA A 20 -26.82 22.68 -12.60
C ALA A 20 -28.16 23.41 -12.38
N PHE A 21 -28.37 23.99 -11.20
CA PHE A 21 -29.53 24.84 -10.92
C PHE A 21 -29.50 26.13 -11.76
N ALA A 22 -28.32 26.75 -11.93
CA ALA A 22 -28.15 27.95 -12.75
C ALA A 22 -28.41 27.71 -14.25
N GLN A 23 -28.10 26.52 -14.77
CA GLN A 23 -28.38 26.12 -16.16
C GLN A 23 -29.87 25.95 -16.49
N GLY A 24 -30.76 25.90 -15.49
CA GLY A 24 -32.21 25.98 -15.70
C GLY A 24 -32.71 27.38 -16.10
N SER A 25 -31.87 28.41 -16.03
CA SER A 25 -32.22 29.80 -16.36
C SER A 25 -31.59 30.21 -17.70
N LYS A 26 -32.43 30.53 -18.68
CA LYS A 26 -32.08 30.75 -20.11
C LYS A 26 -31.20 31.99 -20.43
N LYS A 27 -30.52 32.60 -19.46
CA LYS A 27 -29.51 33.63 -19.71
C LYS A 27 -28.41 33.47 -18.67
N ALA A 28 -27.22 33.11 -19.13
CA ALA A 28 -26.02 33.14 -18.30
C ALA A 28 -25.52 34.60 -18.22
N PRO A 29 -25.69 35.32 -17.09
CA PRO A 29 -25.06 36.64 -16.91
C PRO A 29 -23.52 36.49 -16.93
N SER A 30 -22.79 37.55 -17.23
CA SER A 30 -21.32 37.62 -17.19
C SER A 30 -20.68 37.12 -15.88
N THR A 31 -21.45 37.07 -14.78
CA THR A 31 -21.10 36.43 -13.52
C THR A 31 -20.97 34.90 -13.59
N SER A 32 -21.46 34.25 -14.65
CA SER A 32 -21.37 32.79 -14.87
C SER A 32 -19.98 32.35 -15.36
N VAL A 33 -19.32 33.14 -16.22
CA VAL A 33 -17.99 32.80 -16.75
C VAL A 33 -16.93 32.93 -15.65
N PHE A 34 -16.98 33.99 -14.85
CA PHE A 34 -16.12 34.14 -13.66
C PHE A 34 -16.32 33.02 -12.63
N GLN A 35 -17.56 32.56 -12.43
CA GLN A 35 -17.82 31.42 -11.56
C GLN A 35 -17.31 30.09 -12.15
N LEU A 36 -17.41 29.90 -13.46
CA LEU A 36 -16.82 28.77 -14.19
C LEU A 36 -15.28 28.77 -14.13
N GLU A 37 -14.64 29.93 -14.23
CA GLU A 37 -13.18 30.08 -14.04
C GLU A 37 -12.74 29.70 -12.64
N ALA A 38 -13.42 30.24 -11.62
CA ALA A 38 -13.15 29.91 -10.22
C ALA A 38 -13.35 28.42 -9.94
N ALA A 39 -14.38 27.80 -10.53
CA ALA A 39 -14.65 26.38 -10.42
C ALA A 39 -13.56 25.53 -11.08
N ALA A 40 -13.12 25.90 -12.28
CA ALA A 40 -12.05 25.23 -13.00
C ALA A 40 -10.73 25.33 -12.22
N GLU A 41 -10.38 26.50 -11.69
CA GLU A 41 -9.22 26.68 -10.82
C GLU A 41 -9.28 25.81 -9.56
N ALA A 42 -10.44 25.78 -8.90
CA ALA A 42 -10.65 24.96 -7.73
C ALA A 42 -10.50 23.47 -8.07
N ALA A 43 -11.07 23.01 -9.18
CA ALA A 43 -10.96 21.64 -9.65
C ALA A 43 -9.50 21.25 -9.99
N ILE A 44 -8.74 22.15 -10.63
CA ILE A 44 -7.31 21.95 -10.93
C ILE A 44 -6.50 21.83 -9.63
N LYS A 45 -6.68 22.76 -8.68
CA LYS A 45 -5.99 22.77 -7.38
C LYS A 45 -6.35 21.51 -6.56
N ASN A 46 -7.61 21.08 -6.61
CA ASN A 46 -8.09 19.90 -5.90
C ASN A 46 -7.49 18.61 -6.49
N GLU A 47 -7.52 18.43 -7.81
CA GLU A 47 -6.89 17.27 -8.47
C GLU A 47 -5.39 17.19 -8.17
N ALA A 48 -4.66 18.31 -8.26
CA ALA A 48 -3.24 18.36 -7.95
C ALA A 48 -2.94 17.97 -6.49
N THR A 49 -3.80 18.38 -5.55
CA THR A 49 -3.67 18.03 -4.13
C THR A 49 -3.93 16.55 -3.89
N ILE A 50 -5.01 16.00 -4.46
CA ILE A 50 -5.36 14.58 -4.36
C ILE A 50 -4.26 13.72 -5.00
N LYS A 51 -3.73 14.12 -6.15
CA LYS A 51 -2.59 13.47 -6.81
C LYS A 51 -1.35 13.42 -5.93
N LYS A 52 -0.97 14.54 -5.30
CA LYS A 52 0.15 14.58 -4.33
C LYS A 52 -0.06 13.62 -3.15
N GLN A 53 -1.30 13.47 -2.67
CA GLN A 53 -1.62 12.52 -1.60
C GLN A 53 -1.52 11.07 -2.09
N TYR A 54 -2.02 10.79 -3.30
CA TYR A 54 -1.91 9.49 -3.96
C TYR A 54 -0.44 9.07 -4.13
N ASP A 55 0.41 9.95 -4.65
CA ASP A 55 1.85 9.68 -4.85
C ASP A 55 2.57 9.32 -3.53
N LYS A 56 2.20 10.00 -2.44
CA LYS A 56 2.71 9.69 -1.09
C LYS A 56 2.30 8.29 -0.65
N LEU A 57 1.06 7.87 -0.92
CA LEU A 57 0.58 6.53 -0.61
C LEU A 57 1.26 5.45 -1.47
N VAL A 58 1.47 5.72 -2.76
CA VAL A 58 2.22 4.83 -3.66
C VAL A 58 3.62 4.59 -3.13
N LYS A 59 4.36 5.65 -2.74
CA LYS A 59 5.70 5.52 -2.13
C LYS A 59 5.68 4.71 -0.83
N LYS A 60 4.68 4.94 0.04
CA LYS A 60 4.51 4.17 1.28
C LYS A 60 4.24 2.68 1.02
N ALA A 61 3.37 2.37 0.06
CA ALA A 61 3.05 1.00 -0.32
C ALA A 61 4.27 0.26 -0.89
N LYS A 62 5.02 0.90 -1.81
CA LYS A 62 6.27 0.34 -2.35
C LYS A 62 7.29 0.03 -1.24
N LYS A 63 7.43 0.93 -0.26
CA LYS A 63 8.31 0.71 0.91
C LYS A 63 7.84 -0.45 1.79
N ALA A 64 6.53 -0.61 1.99
CA ALA A 64 5.96 -1.72 2.74
C ALA A 64 6.16 -3.06 2.03
N GLU A 65 5.94 -3.11 0.71
CA GLU A 65 6.15 -4.29 -0.12
C GLU A 65 7.62 -4.74 -0.12
N SER A 66 8.55 -3.80 -0.27
CA SER A 66 9.99 -4.09 -0.18
C SER A 66 10.39 -4.70 1.17
N LYS A 67 9.87 -4.15 2.29
CA LYS A 67 10.10 -4.70 3.63
C LYS A 67 9.51 -6.10 3.80
N MET A 68 8.33 -6.34 3.23
CA MET A 68 7.69 -7.66 3.22
C MET A 68 8.56 -8.67 2.46
N LYS A 69 8.97 -8.38 1.22
CA LYS A 69 9.83 -9.26 0.41
C LYS A 69 11.15 -9.58 1.11
N LYS A 70 11.79 -8.58 1.75
CA LYS A 70 13.02 -8.80 2.53
C LYS A 70 12.79 -9.71 3.74
N ALA A 71 11.69 -9.52 4.47
CA ALA A 71 11.38 -10.35 5.63
C ALA A 71 11.06 -11.80 5.22
N GLU A 72 10.30 -11.99 4.14
CA GLU A 72 9.95 -13.31 3.61
C GLU A 72 11.20 -14.07 3.14
N ARG A 73 12.11 -13.40 2.41
CA ARG A 73 13.40 -13.99 2.02
C ARG A 73 14.21 -14.45 3.22
N LYS A 74 14.27 -13.66 4.28
CA LYS A 74 14.96 -14.03 5.53
C LYS A 74 14.31 -15.24 6.20
N ALA A 75 12.98 -15.30 6.25
CA ALA A 75 12.27 -16.44 6.81
C ALA A 75 12.58 -17.74 6.04
N LYS A 76 12.51 -17.70 4.71
CA LYS A 76 12.88 -18.83 3.83
C LYS A 76 14.33 -19.27 4.03
N GLN A 77 15.26 -18.31 4.11
CA GLN A 77 16.67 -18.60 4.33
C GLN A 77 16.93 -19.29 5.68
N PHE A 78 16.32 -18.82 6.76
CA PHE A 78 16.47 -19.44 8.09
C PHE A 78 15.81 -20.81 8.16
N SER A 79 14.61 -20.95 7.57
CA SER A 79 13.90 -22.23 7.48
C SER A 79 14.71 -23.27 6.71
N SER A 80 15.25 -22.93 5.54
CA SER A 80 16.10 -23.84 4.77
C SER A 80 17.37 -24.24 5.53
N LYS A 81 18.05 -23.28 6.18
CA LYS A 81 19.24 -23.59 7.00
C LYS A 81 18.89 -24.48 8.19
N SER A 82 17.74 -24.26 8.83
CA SER A 82 17.26 -25.10 9.92
C SER A 82 17.03 -26.54 9.46
N GLY A 83 16.33 -26.74 8.33
CA GLY A 83 16.12 -28.08 7.77
C GLY A 83 17.41 -28.82 7.40
N LYS A 84 18.42 -28.09 6.90
CA LYS A 84 19.76 -28.67 6.63
C LYS A 84 20.46 -29.12 7.90
N GLU A 85 20.46 -28.31 8.95
CA GLU A 85 21.07 -28.66 10.24
C GLU A 85 20.30 -29.80 10.94
N ALA A 86 18.98 -29.83 10.82
CA ALA A 86 18.14 -30.92 11.33
C ALA A 86 18.46 -32.24 10.61
N SER A 87 18.49 -32.24 9.28
CA SER A 87 18.84 -33.43 8.48
C SER A 87 20.27 -33.90 8.74
N LYS A 88 21.23 -32.98 8.86
CA LYS A 88 22.61 -33.28 9.24
C LYS A 88 22.68 -33.92 10.62
N GLY A 89 21.98 -33.35 11.61
CA GLY A 89 21.90 -33.87 12.97
C GLY A 89 21.31 -35.27 13.02
N SER A 90 20.17 -35.51 12.37
CA SER A 90 19.56 -36.85 12.26
C SER A 90 20.51 -37.88 11.66
N LYS A 91 21.15 -37.56 10.52
CA LYS A 91 22.05 -38.50 9.84
C LYS A 91 23.27 -38.87 10.70
N ILE A 92 23.85 -37.90 11.42
CA ILE A 92 24.95 -38.18 12.34
C ILE A 92 24.45 -39.01 13.52
N ARG A 93 23.26 -38.71 14.04
CA ARG A 93 22.67 -39.42 15.19
C ARG A 93 22.44 -40.90 14.90
N GLU A 94 21.87 -41.21 13.74
CA GLU A 94 21.67 -42.59 13.29
C GLU A 94 23.00 -43.36 13.25
N THR A 95 24.01 -42.81 12.56
CA THR A 95 25.34 -43.46 12.51
C THR A 95 26.09 -43.51 13.83
N GLY A 96 25.81 -42.59 14.76
CA GLY A 96 26.42 -42.54 16.09
C GLY A 96 25.79 -43.54 17.05
N LEU A 97 24.47 -43.75 16.94
CA LEU A 97 23.73 -44.77 17.69
C LEU A 97 24.19 -46.17 17.26
N ASP A 98 24.27 -46.43 15.95
CA ASP A 98 24.69 -47.74 15.42
C ASP A 98 26.13 -48.09 15.80
N ALA A 99 26.99 -47.08 15.99
CA ALA A 99 28.40 -47.26 16.36
C ALA A 99 28.67 -47.16 17.87
N GLY A 100 27.69 -46.77 18.70
CA GLY A 100 27.90 -46.47 20.12
C GLY A 100 28.87 -45.30 20.37
N ASP A 101 29.03 -44.40 19.40
CA ASP A 101 30.05 -43.34 19.41
C ASP A 101 29.50 -42.06 20.05
N ALA A 102 29.88 -41.85 21.31
CA ALA A 102 29.45 -40.68 22.09
C ALA A 102 29.86 -39.34 21.47
N GLU A 103 30.99 -39.28 20.76
CA GLU A 103 31.46 -38.04 20.12
C GLU A 103 30.60 -37.70 18.88
N LYS A 104 30.18 -38.73 18.11
CA LYS A 104 29.21 -38.55 17.03
C LYS A 104 27.85 -38.12 17.56
N LEU A 105 27.38 -38.70 18.65
CA LEU A 105 26.12 -38.30 19.27
C LEU A 105 26.16 -36.84 19.75
N GLU A 106 27.26 -36.39 20.35
CA GLU A 106 27.43 -34.98 20.72
C GLU A 106 27.42 -34.04 19.50
N LYS A 107 28.06 -34.44 18.40
CA LYS A 107 28.03 -33.67 17.13
C LYS A 107 26.63 -33.61 16.53
N ALA A 108 25.85 -34.69 16.63
CA ALA A 108 24.46 -34.73 16.20
C ALA A 108 23.61 -33.76 17.02
N ASP A 109 23.73 -33.79 18.34
CA ASP A 109 22.97 -32.93 19.25
C ASP A 109 23.30 -31.45 19.04
N LYS A 110 24.58 -31.12 18.82
CA LYS A 110 25.00 -29.75 18.44
C LYS A 110 24.34 -29.29 17.13
N ALA A 111 24.27 -30.15 16.11
CA ALA A 111 23.63 -29.86 14.84
C ALA A 111 22.11 -29.66 14.99
N LEU A 112 21.44 -30.53 15.74
CA LEU A 112 20.01 -30.41 16.05
C LEU A 112 19.70 -29.12 16.84
N ALA A 113 20.49 -28.80 17.87
CA ALA A 113 20.34 -27.57 18.64
C ALA A 113 20.51 -26.31 17.78
N LYS A 114 21.46 -26.34 16.84
CA LYS A 114 21.64 -25.27 15.85
C LYS A 114 20.44 -25.16 14.91
N GLY A 115 19.89 -26.29 14.48
CA GLY A 115 18.62 -26.40 13.74
C GLY A 115 17.46 -25.70 14.46
N ASN A 116 17.26 -26.01 15.74
CA ASN A 116 16.21 -25.42 16.58
C ASN A 116 16.38 -23.90 16.75
N LYS A 117 17.62 -23.42 16.94
CA LYS A 117 17.91 -21.98 17.02
C LYS A 117 17.61 -21.25 15.70
N LEU A 118 17.85 -21.90 14.56
CA LEU A 118 17.51 -21.37 13.24
C LEU A 118 16.02 -21.38 12.98
N GLU A 119 15.29 -22.39 13.45
CA GLU A 119 13.84 -22.46 13.37
C GLU A 119 13.18 -21.31 14.14
N ALA A 120 13.64 -21.03 15.36
CA ALA A 120 13.18 -19.89 16.14
C ALA A 120 13.44 -18.55 15.41
N LYS A 121 14.56 -18.41 14.69
CA LYS A 121 14.83 -17.25 13.84
C LYS A 121 13.91 -17.19 12.62
N ALA A 122 13.60 -18.33 12.01
CA ALA A 122 12.66 -18.45 10.91
C ALA A 122 11.26 -18.01 11.33
N LYS A 123 10.76 -18.47 12.50
CA LYS A 123 9.48 -18.07 13.09
C LYS A 123 9.41 -16.55 13.30
N LYS A 124 10.41 -15.96 13.98
CA LYS A 124 10.49 -14.50 14.18
C LYS A 124 10.53 -13.72 12.87
N ALA A 125 11.22 -14.23 11.85
CA ALA A 125 11.27 -13.60 10.53
C ALA A 125 9.93 -13.72 9.78
N SER A 126 9.25 -14.87 9.90
CA SER A 126 7.92 -15.11 9.35
C SER A 126 6.88 -14.18 9.98
N ASP A 127 6.90 -14.02 11.31
CA ASP A 127 6.01 -13.08 12.01
C ASP A 127 6.21 -11.63 11.55
N LYS A 128 7.48 -11.25 11.30
CA LYS A 128 7.81 -9.94 10.72
C LYS A 128 7.28 -9.82 9.30
N ALA A 129 7.37 -10.87 8.48
CA ALA A 129 6.81 -10.90 7.13
C ALA A 129 5.27 -10.80 7.16
N ALA A 130 4.60 -11.52 8.06
CA ALA A 130 3.15 -11.46 8.24
C ALA A 130 2.68 -10.05 8.67
N LYS A 131 3.36 -9.45 9.66
CA LYS A 131 3.10 -8.05 10.06
C LYS A 131 3.33 -7.08 8.91
N ALA A 132 4.39 -7.25 8.12
CA ALA A 132 4.66 -6.43 6.95
C ALA A 132 3.61 -6.61 5.85
N LYS A 133 3.15 -7.84 5.60
CA LYS A 133 2.08 -8.18 4.65
C LYS A 133 0.77 -7.51 5.04
N LYS A 134 0.38 -7.56 6.31
CA LYS A 134 -0.81 -6.86 6.82
C LYS A 134 -0.73 -5.34 6.59
N ARG A 135 0.44 -4.73 6.82
CA ARG A 135 0.67 -3.30 6.54
C ARG A 135 0.64 -2.98 5.05
N ALA A 136 1.24 -3.82 4.20
CA ALA A 136 1.23 -3.67 2.75
C ALA A 136 -0.20 -3.76 2.20
N MET A 137 -1.01 -4.71 2.66
CA MET A 137 -2.42 -4.82 2.27
C MET A 137 -3.24 -3.59 2.66
N LYS A 138 -3.04 -3.06 3.87
CA LYS A 138 -3.70 -1.81 4.29
C LYS A 138 -3.33 -0.64 3.38
N ALA A 139 -2.03 -0.47 3.11
CA ALA A 139 -1.55 0.58 2.21
C ALA A 139 -2.09 0.42 0.78
N ALA A 140 -2.21 -0.82 0.28
CA ALA A 140 -2.80 -1.09 -1.04
C ALA A 140 -4.30 -0.76 -1.08
N LYS A 141 -5.05 -1.07 -0.02
CA LYS A 141 -6.47 -0.67 0.09
C LYS A 141 -6.64 0.85 0.12
N GLU A 142 -5.82 1.55 0.89
CA GLU A 142 -5.84 3.02 0.93
C GLU A 142 -5.44 3.64 -0.41
N MET A 143 -4.44 3.07 -1.08
CA MET A 143 -4.04 3.48 -2.43
C MET A 143 -5.21 3.35 -3.42
N LYS A 144 -5.88 2.18 -3.47
CA LYS A 144 -7.03 1.97 -4.37
C LYS A 144 -8.17 2.96 -4.10
N LYS A 145 -8.48 3.24 -2.83
CA LYS A 145 -9.51 4.24 -2.48
C LYS A 145 -9.12 5.63 -3.00
N MET A 146 -7.87 6.03 -2.79
CA MET A 146 -7.37 7.33 -3.26
C MET A 146 -7.21 7.41 -4.77
N GLU A 147 -6.96 6.30 -5.44
CA GLU A 147 -6.93 6.19 -6.91
C GLU A 147 -8.31 6.53 -7.48
N VAL A 148 -9.37 5.92 -6.95
CA VAL A 148 -10.75 6.24 -7.36
C VAL A 148 -11.07 7.71 -7.12
N THR A 149 -10.69 8.26 -5.95
CA THR A 149 -10.89 9.68 -5.64
C THR A 149 -10.12 10.59 -6.61
N TRP A 150 -8.89 10.22 -6.97
CA TRP A 150 -8.08 10.96 -7.92
C TRP A 150 -8.68 10.93 -9.33
N LEU A 151 -9.13 9.77 -9.81
CA LEU A 151 -9.79 9.62 -11.10
C LEU A 151 -11.08 10.44 -11.16
N ALA A 152 -11.89 10.44 -10.09
CA ALA A 152 -13.07 11.28 -9.99
C ALA A 152 -12.71 12.79 -10.05
N ALA A 153 -11.70 13.22 -9.29
CA ALA A 153 -11.24 14.61 -9.32
C ALA A 153 -10.69 15.02 -10.69
N LYS A 154 -10.01 14.09 -11.38
CA LYS A 154 -9.54 14.30 -12.75
C LYS A 154 -10.71 14.52 -13.72
N LYS A 155 -11.76 13.71 -13.62
CA LYS A 155 -12.97 13.86 -14.44
C LYS A 155 -13.66 15.20 -14.17
N VAL A 156 -13.82 15.60 -12.91
CA VAL A 156 -14.40 16.91 -12.54
C VAL A 156 -13.58 18.07 -13.11
N LYS A 157 -12.25 17.98 -13.08
CA LYS A 157 -11.37 18.97 -13.72
C LYS A 157 -11.56 19.02 -15.24
N GLU A 158 -11.67 17.87 -15.90
CA GLU A 158 -11.91 17.79 -17.35
C GLU A 158 -13.26 18.41 -17.73
N GLU A 159 -14.31 18.12 -16.98
CA GLU A 159 -15.66 18.69 -17.17
C GLU A 159 -15.68 20.21 -16.92
N ALA A 160 -15.05 20.68 -15.83
CA ALA A 160 -14.97 22.10 -15.52
C ALA A 160 -14.20 22.89 -16.60
N MET A 161 -13.11 22.31 -17.13
CA MET A 161 -12.35 22.91 -18.24
C MET A 161 -13.14 22.92 -19.55
N ALA A 162 -13.90 21.86 -19.84
CA ALA A 162 -14.76 21.79 -21.03
C ALA A 162 -15.90 22.83 -20.96
N ALA A 163 -16.56 22.95 -19.80
CA ALA A 163 -17.60 23.94 -19.57
C ALA A 163 -17.06 25.38 -19.68
N LEU A 164 -15.87 25.63 -19.12
CA LEU A 164 -15.21 26.93 -19.25
C LEU A 164 -14.87 27.26 -20.70
N LYS A 165 -14.38 26.27 -21.48
CA LYS A 165 -14.09 26.45 -22.90
C LYS A 165 -15.37 26.76 -23.70
N ALA A 166 -16.47 26.07 -23.41
CA ALA A 166 -17.76 26.28 -24.05
C ALA A 166 -18.40 27.63 -23.70
N ALA A 167 -18.13 28.18 -22.51
CA ALA A 167 -18.65 29.48 -22.09
C ALA A 167 -17.81 30.67 -22.60
N LYS A 168 -16.59 30.42 -23.08
CA LYS A 168 -15.66 31.44 -23.62
C LYS A 168 -15.65 31.52 -25.16
N GLY A 169 -16.23 30.54 -25.84
CA GLY A 169 -16.40 30.51 -27.30
C GLY A 169 -17.81 30.87 -27.69
#